data_AF-A0A2U0H4Q3-F1
#
_entry.id   AF-A0A2U0H4Q3-F1
#
_cell.length_a   1.000
_cell.length_b   1.000
_cell.length_c   1.000
_cell.angle_alpha   90.00
_cell.angle_beta   90.00
_cell.angle_gamma   90.00
#
_symmetry.space_group_name_H-M   'P 1'
#
loop_
_entity.id
_entity.type
_entity.pdbx_description
1 polymer ?
#
loop_
_entity_poly.entity_id
_entity_poly.type
_entity_poly.pdbx_seq_one_letter_code
_entity_poly.pdbx_strand_id
1 'polypeptide(L)'
;MAPAPAVPGDDDPGAGEHDPVSAASDAPGPRGADDDSPAPADAAAPDGVIRQPDDVAPDSSAEAAGEARRVDALGNPAPLAAPRGTGKRAALVYNPTKVSPATLRAKVVALSSEAGWDAPLFFETTVDDLGDDATRAAVDDGVDAVLVAGGDGTVRAAAETLTDTGMPLSIIPSGTGNLLARNLNLPLTDPDAMIRATFHGDIHPTDAGVARLRRPDGTTEEHGFVVMAGMGLDAAMIANTNSQLKKTVGWVAYVDGAARSLVKAQPFRIMYQLDDRRLHGAKIQSILFANCGTLPAGISLIPGASIGDGLMDVAIIQPTGPFGWLGVWRKVAWDNSVLRRFRAGRRVLERRRDSSVRYLRGHEIETATSPAQPVELDGDEFGEATRIHCRIVAGGLQLVVPKGHDTSRL
;
A
#
# COMPACT_ATOMS: atom_id res chain seq x y z
N MET A 1 -63.89 36.70 -46.40
CA MET A 1 -64.39 35.43 -45.85
C MET A 1 -63.95 35.37 -44.41
N ALA A 2 -64.82 35.80 -43.50
CA ALA A 2 -64.68 35.73 -42.04
C ALA A 2 -65.38 34.45 -41.53
N PRO A 3 -65.38 34.08 -40.22
CA PRO A 3 -64.62 34.56 -39.06
C PRO A 3 -64.08 33.42 -38.14
N ALA A 4 -63.35 33.77 -37.06
CA ALA A 4 -63.27 33.00 -35.79
C ALA A 4 -64.63 33.12 -35.02
N PRO A 5 -64.97 32.51 -33.83
CA PRO A 5 -64.19 32.14 -32.63
C PRO A 5 -64.65 30.78 -31.99
N ALA A 6 -64.23 30.28 -30.81
CA ALA A 6 -64.56 30.72 -29.44
C ALA A 6 -63.91 29.83 -28.35
N VAL A 7 -63.64 30.46 -27.20
CA VAL A 7 -63.42 29.92 -25.83
C VAL A 7 -64.64 30.40 -25.01
N PRO A 8 -65.26 29.62 -24.08
CA PRO A 8 -64.94 29.58 -22.62
C PRO A 8 -65.28 28.21 -21.97
N GLY A 9 -65.08 27.86 -20.69
CA GLY A 9 -64.64 28.52 -19.46
C GLY A 9 -64.83 27.56 -18.26
N ASP A 10 -64.17 27.89 -17.14
CA ASP A 10 -64.40 27.61 -15.70
C ASP A 10 -65.37 26.50 -15.22
N ASP A 11 -64.92 25.71 -14.22
CA ASP A 11 -65.46 25.70 -12.84
C ASP A 11 -64.94 24.51 -11.97
N ASP A 12 -64.21 24.83 -10.89
CA ASP A 12 -64.16 24.14 -9.57
C ASP A 12 -65.54 24.36 -8.86
N PRO A 13 -66.03 23.69 -7.76
CA PRO A 13 -65.28 23.11 -6.62
C PRO A 13 -65.96 21.94 -5.83
N GLY A 14 -65.35 21.55 -4.71
CA GLY A 14 -66.04 21.11 -3.48
C GLY A 14 -66.19 19.59 -3.27
N ALA A 15 -65.48 18.97 -2.32
CA ALA A 15 -65.73 18.95 -0.87
C ALA A 15 -66.91 18.06 -0.45
N GLY A 16 -66.66 17.14 0.49
CA GLY A 16 -67.68 16.29 1.09
C GLY A 16 -67.09 15.31 2.09
N GLU A 17 -66.87 15.81 3.32
CA GLU A 17 -66.68 15.07 4.56
C GLU A 17 -67.73 13.96 4.77
N HIS A 18 -67.41 12.94 5.57
CA HIS A 18 -68.16 12.59 6.78
C HIS A 18 -67.51 11.41 7.53
N ASP A 19 -66.89 11.77 8.66
CA ASP A 19 -66.73 11.00 9.91
C ASP A 19 -68.11 10.58 10.50
N PRO A 20 -68.26 9.93 11.68
CA PRO A 20 -67.32 9.22 12.57
C PRO A 20 -67.93 7.91 13.20
N VAL A 21 -67.24 7.31 14.19
CA VAL A 21 -67.76 6.87 15.54
C VAL A 21 -67.12 5.56 16.06
N SER A 22 -66.17 5.73 16.99
CA SER A 22 -66.03 5.13 18.35
C SER A 22 -66.75 3.80 18.71
N ALA A 23 -65.99 2.85 19.28
CA ALA A 23 -66.41 2.04 20.45
C ALA A 23 -65.21 1.38 21.16
N ALA A 24 -65.40 1.03 22.44
CA ALA A 24 -64.43 0.95 23.53
C ALA A 24 -63.88 -0.47 23.88
N SER A 25 -62.78 -0.45 24.67
CA SER A 25 -62.29 -1.36 25.74
C SER A 25 -62.71 -2.85 25.81
N ASP A 26 -61.74 -3.77 25.92
CA ASP A 26 -61.40 -4.52 27.17
C ASP A 26 -60.19 -5.49 27.01
N ALA A 27 -59.50 -5.77 28.12
CA ALA A 27 -58.23 -6.51 28.35
C ALA A 27 -58.26 -8.04 28.00
N PRO A 28 -57.22 -8.92 28.22
CA PRO A 28 -55.95 -8.83 28.99
C PRO A 28 -54.66 -9.44 28.35
N GLY A 29 -53.49 -9.25 29.00
CA GLY A 29 -52.14 -9.76 28.59
C GLY A 29 -51.89 -11.26 28.86
N PRO A 30 -50.67 -11.74 29.16
CA PRO A 30 -49.30 -11.24 28.94
C PRO A 30 -48.40 -12.27 28.20
N ARG A 31 -47.15 -11.91 27.81
CA ARG A 31 -46.00 -12.84 27.79
C ARG A 31 -44.65 -12.11 27.62
N GLY A 32 -43.86 -12.22 28.69
CA GLY A 32 -42.45 -11.92 28.94
C GLY A 32 -41.53 -11.42 27.82
N ALA A 33 -40.91 -10.28 28.09
CA ALA A 33 -39.55 -9.97 27.67
C ALA A 33 -38.75 -9.66 28.94
N ASP A 34 -37.81 -10.53 29.28
CA ASP A 34 -36.71 -10.20 30.19
C ASP A 34 -35.75 -9.30 29.40
N ASP A 35 -35.88 -7.98 29.58
CA ASP A 35 -34.91 -6.99 29.13
C ASP A 35 -34.00 -6.66 30.32
N ASP A 36 -32.88 -7.35 30.41
CA ASP A 36 -31.87 -7.17 31.46
C ASP A 36 -30.83 -6.13 31.01
N SER A 37 -31.30 -4.94 30.65
CA SER A 37 -30.46 -3.78 30.34
C SER A 37 -30.63 -2.73 31.44
N PRO A 38 -29.59 -2.39 32.21
CA PRO A 38 -29.72 -1.43 33.30
C PRO A 38 -29.99 -0.01 32.79
N ALA A 39 -30.83 0.72 33.51
CA ALA A 39 -31.24 2.08 33.20
C ALA A 39 -30.06 3.09 33.25
N PRO A 40 -30.10 4.20 32.49
CA PRO A 40 -28.93 5.04 32.18
C PRO A 40 -28.43 5.93 33.33
N ALA A 41 -28.85 5.70 34.57
CA ALA A 41 -28.61 6.61 35.70
C ALA A 41 -27.60 6.09 36.74
N ASP A 42 -27.14 4.83 36.66
CA ASP A 42 -26.21 4.25 37.65
C ASP A 42 -24.76 4.05 37.14
N ALA A 43 -24.41 4.53 35.95
CA ALA A 43 -23.08 4.31 35.35
C ALA A 43 -22.03 5.36 35.74
N ALA A 44 -22.13 6.00 36.90
CA ALA A 44 -21.17 7.02 37.34
C ALA A 44 -20.93 7.00 38.85
N ALA A 45 -20.36 5.91 39.36
CA ALA A 45 -19.59 5.93 40.59
C ALA A 45 -18.16 5.44 40.28
N PRO A 46 -17.10 6.20 40.63
CA PRO A 46 -15.73 5.79 40.38
C PRO A 46 -15.34 4.72 41.40
N ASP A 47 -15.51 3.44 41.08
CA ASP A 47 -14.90 2.37 41.84
C ASP A 47 -13.38 2.48 41.66
N GLY A 48 -12.68 2.72 42.76
CA GLY A 48 -11.23 2.96 42.86
C GLY A 48 -10.33 1.77 42.49
N VAL A 49 -10.75 0.95 41.52
CA VAL A 49 -9.98 -0.14 40.94
C VAL A 49 -9.38 0.37 39.64
N ILE A 50 -8.10 0.75 39.69
CA ILE A 50 -7.27 0.91 38.49
C ILE A 50 -7.13 -0.48 37.89
N ARG A 51 -7.94 -0.78 36.88
CA ARG A 51 -7.73 -1.94 36.02
C ARG A 51 -6.63 -1.55 35.05
N GLN A 52 -5.46 -2.17 35.18
CA GLN A 52 -4.42 -2.03 34.19
C GLN A 52 -4.98 -2.51 32.85
N PRO A 53 -4.77 -1.77 31.75
CA PRO A 53 -5.09 -2.28 30.42
C PRO A 53 -4.33 -3.59 30.22
N ASP A 54 -4.99 -4.62 29.72
CA ASP A 54 -4.29 -5.83 29.28
C ASP A 54 -3.18 -5.43 28.31
N ASP A 55 -1.94 -5.77 28.67
CA ASP A 55 -0.73 -5.47 27.93
C ASP A 55 -0.81 -6.06 26.52
N VAL A 56 -1.31 -5.30 25.55
CA VAL A 56 -0.88 -5.46 24.16
C VAL A 56 0.46 -4.76 24.10
N ALA A 57 1.53 -5.54 24.27
CA ALA A 57 2.88 -5.06 24.11
C ALA A 57 3.02 -4.32 22.77
N PRO A 58 3.69 -3.16 22.73
CA PRO A 58 4.06 -2.55 21.46
C PRO A 58 4.90 -3.55 20.66
N ASP A 59 4.56 -3.72 19.39
CA ASP A 59 5.33 -4.51 18.43
C ASP A 59 6.61 -3.74 18.09
N SER A 60 7.53 -3.72 19.04
CA SER A 60 8.87 -3.21 18.90
C SER A 60 9.82 -4.19 19.57
N SER A 61 10.17 -5.26 18.86
CA SER A 61 11.28 -6.12 19.23
C SER A 61 12.29 -6.16 18.09
N ALA A 62 13.20 -5.19 18.11
CA ALA A 62 14.59 -5.54 17.88
C ALA A 62 14.97 -6.51 19.01
N GLU A 63 15.00 -7.83 18.76
CA GLU A 63 15.76 -8.88 19.48
C GLU A 63 15.28 -10.32 19.16
N ALA A 64 15.19 -10.68 17.87
CA ALA A 64 15.46 -12.02 17.33
C ALA A 64 15.34 -11.92 15.80
N ALA A 65 16.39 -12.24 15.05
CA ALA A 65 16.25 -12.45 13.61
C ALA A 65 15.33 -13.65 13.41
N GLY A 66 14.23 -13.49 12.67
CA GLY A 66 13.35 -14.60 12.34
C GLY A 66 14.14 -15.67 11.58
N GLU A 67 14.24 -16.89 12.10
CA GLU A 67 14.99 -17.92 11.39
C GLU A 67 14.29 -18.30 10.08
N ALA A 68 15.00 -18.15 8.96
CA ALA A 68 14.55 -18.63 7.66
C ALA A 68 14.10 -20.09 7.74
N ARG A 69 12.99 -20.42 7.06
CA ARG A 69 12.43 -21.78 7.07
C ARG A 69 12.48 -22.43 5.70
N ARG A 70 13.42 -23.36 5.49
CA ARG A 70 13.49 -24.15 4.25
C ARG A 70 12.64 -25.42 4.31
N VAL A 71 11.99 -25.74 3.21
CA VAL A 71 11.23 -26.98 3.02
C VAL A 71 11.61 -27.69 1.71
N ASP A 72 11.32 -28.98 1.62
CA ASP A 72 11.42 -29.73 0.37
C ASP A 72 10.19 -29.47 -0.54
N ALA A 73 10.18 -30.09 -1.73
CA ALA A 73 9.07 -29.94 -2.68
C ALA A 73 7.71 -30.40 -2.11
N LEU A 74 7.72 -31.35 -1.17
CA LEU A 74 6.52 -31.87 -0.50
C LEU A 74 6.09 -30.99 0.68
N GLY A 75 6.95 -30.09 1.16
CA GLY A 75 6.71 -29.19 2.29
C GLY A 75 7.25 -29.70 3.62
N ASN A 76 8.08 -30.74 3.63
CA ASN A 76 8.74 -31.19 4.84
C ASN A 76 9.93 -30.27 5.16
N PRO A 77 10.24 -30.01 6.45
CA PRO A 77 11.42 -29.26 6.83
C PRO A 77 12.69 -29.82 6.19
N ALA A 78 13.53 -28.94 5.66
CA ALA A 78 14.82 -29.27 5.07
C ALA A 78 15.93 -28.44 5.72
N PRO A 79 17.19 -28.91 5.74
CA PRO A 79 18.31 -28.12 6.22
C PRO A 79 18.40 -26.79 5.47
N LEU A 80 18.77 -25.69 6.13
CA LEU A 80 18.85 -24.38 5.48
C LEU A 80 19.79 -24.37 4.26
N ALA A 81 21.00 -24.92 4.42
CA ALA A 81 21.96 -25.03 3.34
C ALA A 81 21.57 -26.11 2.31
N ALA A 82 21.63 -25.76 1.03
CA ALA A 82 21.48 -26.69 -0.08
C ALA A 82 22.82 -26.96 -0.79
N PRO A 83 23.14 -28.21 -1.15
CA PRO A 83 24.28 -28.46 -2.03
C PRO A 83 24.09 -27.76 -3.38
N ARG A 84 25.12 -27.03 -3.82
CA ARG A 84 25.10 -26.36 -5.11
C ARG A 84 25.04 -27.38 -6.25
N GLY A 85 24.13 -27.16 -7.18
CA GLY A 85 23.98 -27.99 -8.38
C GLY A 85 24.95 -27.64 -9.49
N THR A 86 24.86 -28.37 -10.60
CA THR A 86 25.64 -28.09 -11.82
C THR A 86 24.87 -27.27 -12.85
N GLY A 87 23.55 -27.21 -12.73
CA GLY A 87 22.66 -26.42 -13.59
C GLY A 87 22.19 -25.13 -12.92
N LYS A 88 21.46 -24.30 -13.68
CA LYS A 88 20.79 -23.13 -13.12
C LYS A 88 19.71 -23.56 -12.13
N ARG A 89 19.55 -22.84 -11.03
CA ARG A 89 18.57 -23.16 -9.99
C ARG A 89 17.80 -21.93 -9.56
N ALA A 90 16.50 -22.08 -9.31
CA ALA A 90 15.69 -21.02 -8.73
C ALA A 90 15.36 -21.31 -7.26
N ALA A 91 15.06 -20.27 -6.49
CA ALA A 91 14.44 -20.39 -5.17
C ALA A 91 13.06 -19.74 -5.18
N LEU A 92 12.09 -20.37 -4.52
CA LEU A 92 10.79 -19.77 -4.23
C LEU A 92 10.72 -19.41 -2.75
N VAL A 93 10.61 -18.12 -2.46
CA VAL A 93 10.26 -17.57 -1.15
C VAL A 93 8.77 -17.26 -1.15
N TYR A 94 8.00 -17.82 -0.21
CA TYR A 94 6.55 -17.62 -0.23
C TYR A 94 5.93 -17.54 1.15
N ASN A 95 4.87 -16.74 1.26
CA ASN A 95 4.04 -16.69 2.46
C ASN A 95 2.99 -17.82 2.41
N PRO A 96 3.10 -18.85 3.27
CA PRO A 96 2.23 -20.03 3.19
C PRO A 96 0.74 -19.71 3.44
N THR A 97 0.42 -18.56 4.06
CA THR A 97 -0.96 -18.13 4.33
C THR A 97 -1.64 -17.45 3.14
N LYS A 98 -0.87 -17.02 2.13
CA LYS A 98 -1.37 -16.25 0.97
C LYS A 98 -1.52 -17.10 -0.30
N VAL A 99 -1.01 -18.33 -0.29
CA VAL A 99 -0.97 -19.21 -1.46
C VAL A 99 -1.48 -20.60 -1.11
N SER A 100 -1.61 -21.47 -2.12
CA SER A 100 -1.70 -22.92 -1.93
C SER A 100 -0.29 -23.52 -2.05
N PRO A 101 0.41 -23.82 -0.94
CA PRO A 101 1.84 -24.12 -0.99
C PRO A 101 2.18 -25.35 -1.84
N ALA A 102 1.46 -26.45 -1.64
CA ALA A 102 1.70 -27.70 -2.40
C ALA A 102 1.51 -27.50 -3.91
N THR A 103 0.45 -26.80 -4.31
CA THR A 103 0.18 -26.50 -5.72
C THR A 103 1.26 -25.59 -6.31
N LEU A 104 1.64 -24.53 -5.58
CA LEU A 104 2.65 -23.58 -6.03
C LEU A 104 4.01 -24.26 -6.20
N ARG A 105 4.48 -25.00 -5.19
CA ARG A 105 5.76 -25.74 -5.28
C ARG A 105 5.75 -26.73 -6.44
N ALA A 106 4.69 -27.52 -6.59
CA ALA A 106 4.57 -28.48 -7.69
C ALA A 106 4.67 -27.81 -9.07
N LYS A 107 4.04 -26.64 -9.25
CA LYS A 107 4.14 -25.85 -10.49
C LYS A 107 5.55 -25.34 -10.74
N VAL A 108 6.22 -24.80 -9.72
CA VAL A 108 7.60 -24.32 -9.85
C VAL A 108 8.54 -25.50 -10.19
N VAL A 109 8.38 -26.67 -9.57
CA VAL A 109 9.15 -27.88 -9.93
C VAL A 109 8.93 -28.25 -11.40
N ALA A 110 7.67 -28.33 -11.83
CA ALA A 110 7.33 -28.73 -13.20
C ALA A 110 7.92 -27.77 -14.24
N LEU A 111 7.75 -26.45 -14.04
CA LEU A 111 8.22 -25.44 -14.97
C LEU A 111 9.74 -25.26 -14.95
N SER A 112 10.39 -25.46 -13.79
CA SER A 112 11.86 -25.50 -13.69
C SER A 112 12.42 -26.65 -14.53
N SER A 113 11.84 -27.84 -14.39
CA SER A 113 12.23 -29.04 -15.15
C SER A 113 12.02 -28.87 -16.66
N GLU A 114 10.87 -28.33 -17.07
CA GLU A 114 10.58 -28.01 -18.48
C GLU A 114 11.61 -27.04 -19.09
N ALA A 115 12.06 -26.07 -18.30
CA ALA A 115 13.09 -25.12 -18.69
C ALA A 115 14.52 -25.67 -18.66
N GLY A 116 14.72 -26.91 -18.19
CA GLY A 116 16.05 -27.52 -18.03
C GLY A 116 16.86 -26.97 -16.85
N TRP A 117 16.19 -26.40 -15.84
CA TRP A 117 16.79 -25.95 -14.59
C TRP A 117 16.78 -27.08 -13.55
N ASP A 118 17.72 -27.01 -12.61
CA ASP A 118 17.79 -27.91 -11.46
C ASP A 118 16.52 -27.82 -10.59
N ALA A 119 16.36 -28.79 -9.69
CA ALA A 119 15.28 -28.76 -8.72
C ALA A 119 15.32 -27.46 -7.87
N PRO A 120 14.21 -26.71 -7.79
CA PRO A 120 14.16 -25.44 -7.08
C PRO A 120 14.25 -25.62 -5.56
N LEU A 121 14.67 -24.55 -4.87
CA LEU A 121 14.65 -24.45 -3.41
C LEU A 121 13.36 -23.77 -2.94
N PHE A 122 12.90 -24.08 -1.73
CA PHE A 122 11.65 -23.56 -1.18
C PHE A 122 11.84 -23.02 0.22
N PHE A 123 11.47 -21.76 0.43
CA PHE A 123 11.55 -21.07 1.71
C PHE A 123 10.18 -20.50 2.07
N GLU A 124 9.74 -20.77 3.29
CA GLU A 124 8.52 -20.22 3.87
C GLU A 124 8.85 -18.97 4.67
N THR A 125 8.10 -17.89 4.43
CA THR A 125 8.12 -16.74 5.35
C THR A 125 7.39 -17.10 6.64
N THR A 126 7.75 -16.42 7.72
CA THR A 126 7.10 -16.55 9.03
C THR A 126 6.52 -15.20 9.46
N VAL A 127 6.07 -15.09 10.71
CA VAL A 127 5.69 -13.79 11.28
C VAL A 127 6.94 -12.97 11.59
N ASP A 128 8.03 -13.65 12.00
CA ASP A 128 9.28 -13.03 12.42
C ASP A 128 10.27 -12.81 11.26
N ASP A 129 10.03 -13.46 10.11
CA ASP A 129 10.77 -13.30 8.86
C ASP A 129 9.77 -13.06 7.72
N LEU A 130 9.66 -11.81 7.26
CA LEU A 130 8.75 -11.45 6.17
C LEU A 130 9.26 -11.93 4.80
N GLY A 131 10.50 -12.40 4.72
CA GLY A 131 11.12 -13.02 3.56
C GLY A 131 12.57 -12.56 3.32
N ASP A 132 13.13 -11.67 4.12
CA ASP A 132 14.49 -11.16 3.99
C ASP A 132 15.53 -12.22 4.34
N ASP A 133 15.42 -12.90 5.48
CA ASP A 133 16.35 -13.96 5.87
C ASP A 133 16.21 -15.18 4.95
N ALA A 134 14.97 -15.55 4.59
CA ALA A 134 14.69 -16.56 3.57
C ALA A 134 15.33 -16.25 2.21
N THR A 135 15.24 -14.98 1.76
CA THR A 135 15.82 -14.56 0.49
C THR A 135 17.34 -14.56 0.56
N ARG A 136 17.93 -14.12 1.68
CA ARG A 136 19.38 -14.14 1.89
C ARG A 136 19.92 -15.56 1.87
N ALA A 137 19.27 -16.49 2.57
CA ALA A 137 19.63 -17.91 2.56
C ALA A 137 19.60 -18.49 1.13
N ALA A 138 18.60 -18.13 0.33
CA ALA A 138 18.53 -18.55 -1.06
C ALA A 138 19.70 -18.01 -1.91
N VAL A 139 20.07 -16.74 -1.72
CA VAL A 139 21.22 -16.12 -2.42
C VAL A 139 22.53 -16.78 -2.01
N ASP A 140 22.71 -17.05 -0.71
CA ASP A 140 23.90 -17.71 -0.17
C ASP A 140 24.06 -19.15 -0.71
N ASP A 141 22.95 -19.85 -0.97
CA ASP A 141 22.92 -21.15 -1.65
C ASP A 141 23.27 -21.06 -3.16
N GLY A 142 23.47 -19.86 -3.68
CA GLY A 142 24.02 -19.61 -5.02
C GLY A 142 23.04 -19.92 -6.16
N VAL A 143 21.75 -19.66 -5.95
CA VAL A 143 20.70 -19.71 -6.98
C VAL A 143 20.91 -18.65 -8.07
N ASP A 144 20.20 -18.79 -9.18
CA ASP A 144 20.27 -17.91 -10.36
C ASP A 144 19.03 -17.02 -10.52
N ALA A 145 17.97 -17.28 -9.74
CA ALA A 145 16.77 -16.45 -9.70
C ALA A 145 15.98 -16.71 -8.40
N VAL A 146 15.28 -15.69 -7.91
CA VAL A 146 14.37 -15.78 -6.77
C VAL A 146 12.95 -15.46 -7.22
N LEU A 147 12.01 -16.36 -6.95
CA LEU A 147 10.58 -16.11 -7.05
C LEU A 147 10.03 -15.75 -5.68
N VAL A 148 9.20 -14.72 -5.60
CA VAL A 148 8.56 -14.28 -4.36
C VAL A 148 7.05 -14.34 -4.52
N ALA A 149 6.38 -15.12 -3.68
CA ALA A 149 4.92 -15.22 -3.62
C ALA A 149 4.40 -14.77 -2.26
N GLY A 150 4.06 -13.49 -2.13
CA GLY A 150 3.46 -12.95 -0.91
C GLY A 150 2.72 -11.64 -1.13
N GLY A 151 2.45 -10.94 -0.02
CA GLY A 151 1.95 -9.58 -0.02
C GLY A 151 3.05 -8.55 -0.28
N ASP A 152 2.69 -7.27 -0.24
CA ASP A 152 3.60 -6.16 -0.51
C ASP A 152 4.81 -6.15 0.43
N GLY A 153 4.61 -6.39 1.73
CA GLY A 153 5.71 -6.51 2.71
C GLY A 153 6.70 -7.64 2.41
N THR A 154 6.22 -8.81 1.97
CA THR A 154 7.10 -9.93 1.55
C THR A 154 7.89 -9.58 0.29
N VAL A 155 7.25 -8.89 -0.66
CA VAL A 155 7.94 -8.42 -1.87
C VAL A 155 8.98 -7.35 -1.53
N ARG A 156 8.67 -6.40 -0.62
CA ARG A 156 9.62 -5.40 -0.14
C ARG A 156 10.82 -6.04 0.54
N ALA A 157 10.61 -6.94 1.50
CA ALA A 157 11.69 -7.60 2.25
C ALA A 157 12.66 -8.37 1.33
N ALA A 158 12.10 -9.10 0.35
CA ALA A 158 12.91 -9.76 -0.65
C ALA A 158 13.63 -8.76 -1.57
N ALA A 159 12.93 -7.72 -2.07
CA ALA A 159 13.53 -6.73 -2.95
C ALA A 159 14.65 -5.92 -2.26
N GLU A 160 14.48 -5.56 -0.99
CA GLU A 160 15.52 -4.96 -0.16
C GLU A 160 16.76 -5.85 -0.12
N THR A 161 16.59 -7.14 0.17
CA THR A 161 17.69 -8.11 0.21
C THR A 161 18.38 -8.28 -1.14
N LEU A 162 17.65 -8.15 -2.25
CA LEU A 162 18.19 -8.34 -3.60
C LEU A 162 18.69 -7.06 -4.27
N THR A 163 18.47 -5.89 -3.67
CA THR A 163 18.95 -4.61 -4.22
C THR A 163 20.47 -4.61 -4.31
N ASP A 164 21.02 -4.19 -5.46
CA ASP A 164 22.46 -4.20 -5.81
C ASP A 164 23.13 -5.59 -5.85
N THR A 165 22.38 -6.69 -5.76
CA THR A 165 22.94 -8.04 -5.87
C THR A 165 23.06 -8.55 -7.30
N GLY A 166 22.29 -7.95 -8.22
CA GLY A 166 22.13 -8.45 -9.60
C GLY A 166 21.26 -9.71 -9.72
N MET A 167 20.73 -10.24 -8.61
CA MET A 167 19.87 -11.43 -8.60
C MET A 167 18.50 -11.12 -9.24
N PRO A 168 18.08 -11.89 -10.25
CA PRO A 168 16.75 -11.75 -10.83
C PRO A 168 15.64 -12.06 -9.81
N LEU A 169 14.68 -11.13 -9.68
CA LEU A 169 13.51 -11.25 -8.83
C LEU A 169 12.23 -11.39 -9.68
N SER A 170 11.53 -12.51 -9.53
CA SER A 170 10.20 -12.74 -10.08
C SER A 170 9.13 -12.54 -9.01
N ILE A 171 8.16 -11.67 -9.26
CA ILE A 171 7.02 -11.48 -8.36
C ILE A 171 5.86 -12.37 -8.80
N ILE A 172 5.37 -13.23 -7.91
CA ILE A 172 4.14 -14.00 -8.09
C ILE A 172 3.03 -13.31 -7.29
N PRO A 173 2.14 -12.53 -7.93
CA PRO A 173 1.15 -11.72 -7.22
C PRO A 173 0.18 -12.61 -6.43
N SER A 174 0.25 -12.53 -5.11
CA SER A 174 -0.61 -13.32 -4.20
C SER A 174 -1.14 -12.50 -3.01
N GLY A 175 -0.77 -11.22 -2.94
CA GLY A 175 -1.31 -10.25 -1.98
C GLY A 175 -2.57 -9.55 -2.47
N THR A 176 -3.17 -8.77 -1.57
CA THR A 176 -4.34 -7.93 -1.89
C THR A 176 -3.94 -6.67 -2.66
N GLY A 177 -2.82 -6.03 -2.27
CA GLY A 177 -2.32 -4.79 -2.87
C GLY A 177 -1.56 -5.06 -4.17
N ASN A 178 -0.47 -5.83 -4.10
CA ASN A 178 0.43 -6.12 -5.23
C ASN A 178 0.92 -4.83 -5.91
N LEU A 179 1.32 -3.84 -5.10
CA LEU A 179 1.61 -2.47 -5.48
C LEU A 179 2.70 -2.38 -6.56
N LEU A 180 3.83 -3.05 -6.35
CA LEU A 180 4.93 -3.08 -7.32
C LEU A 180 4.50 -3.80 -8.61
N ALA A 181 3.89 -4.99 -8.49
CA ALA A 181 3.41 -5.73 -9.66
C ALA A 181 2.39 -4.94 -10.50
N ARG A 182 1.55 -4.12 -9.87
CA ARG A 182 0.61 -3.22 -10.55
C ARG A 182 1.31 -2.08 -11.26
N ASN A 183 2.29 -1.44 -10.64
CA ASN A 183 3.09 -0.38 -11.29
C ASN A 183 3.83 -0.92 -12.51
N LEU A 184 4.29 -2.16 -12.42
CA LEU A 184 4.93 -2.89 -13.51
C LEU A 184 3.96 -3.45 -14.55
N ASN A 185 2.64 -3.33 -14.36
CA ASN A 185 1.62 -3.96 -15.19
C ASN A 185 1.75 -5.49 -15.34
N LEU A 186 2.32 -6.18 -14.35
CA LEU A 186 2.51 -7.64 -14.40
C LEU A 186 1.16 -8.38 -14.44
N PRO A 187 1.12 -9.61 -14.99
CA PRO A 187 -0.05 -10.50 -14.90
C PRO A 187 -0.46 -10.77 -13.44
N LEU A 188 -1.56 -10.16 -13.00
CA LEU A 188 -2.03 -10.29 -11.61
C LEU A 188 -2.90 -11.53 -11.35
N THR A 189 -3.45 -12.12 -12.41
CA THR A 189 -4.40 -13.26 -12.33
C THR A 189 -3.87 -14.54 -12.98
N ASP A 190 -2.63 -14.51 -13.46
CA ASP A 190 -1.94 -15.65 -14.07
C ASP A 190 -0.58 -15.85 -13.39
N PRO A 191 -0.54 -16.51 -12.22
CA PRO A 191 0.73 -16.80 -11.54
C PRO A 191 1.65 -17.68 -12.38
N ASP A 192 1.11 -18.51 -13.28
CA ASP A 192 1.91 -19.41 -14.11
C ASP A 192 2.69 -18.65 -15.17
N ALA A 193 2.15 -17.51 -15.66
CA ALA A 193 2.90 -16.60 -16.52
C ALA A 193 4.14 -16.05 -15.81
N MET A 194 4.03 -15.68 -14.53
CA MET A 194 5.18 -15.17 -13.76
C MET A 194 6.18 -16.27 -13.40
N ILE A 195 5.71 -17.48 -13.09
CA ILE A 195 6.62 -18.62 -12.87
C ILE A 195 7.39 -18.92 -14.16
N ARG A 196 6.73 -18.99 -15.32
CA ARG A 196 7.39 -19.16 -16.63
C ARG A 196 8.35 -18.02 -16.96
N ALA A 197 7.99 -16.78 -16.62
CA ALA A 197 8.85 -15.62 -16.84
C ALA A 197 10.19 -15.77 -16.11
N THR A 198 10.21 -16.38 -14.92
CA THR A 198 11.47 -16.68 -14.19
C THR A 198 12.51 -17.39 -15.05
N PHE A 199 12.07 -18.30 -15.90
CA PHE A 199 12.97 -19.17 -16.66
C PHE A 199 13.20 -18.70 -18.11
N HIS A 200 12.29 -17.90 -18.67
CA HIS A 200 12.28 -17.55 -20.10
C HIS A 200 11.95 -16.08 -20.40
N GLY A 201 11.67 -15.29 -19.37
CA GLY A 201 11.31 -13.88 -19.45
C GLY A 201 12.51 -12.98 -19.65
N ASP A 202 12.21 -11.69 -19.73
CA ASP A 202 13.22 -10.64 -19.85
C ASP A 202 13.55 -10.10 -18.45
N ILE A 203 14.79 -9.63 -18.26
CA ILE A 203 15.21 -8.95 -17.03
C ILE A 203 15.17 -7.45 -17.29
N HIS A 204 14.45 -6.73 -16.44
CA HIS A 204 14.33 -5.29 -16.49
C HIS A 204 14.94 -4.67 -15.22
N PRO A 205 16.04 -3.92 -15.34
CA PRO A 205 16.58 -3.15 -14.22
C PRO A 205 15.58 -2.08 -13.79
N THR A 206 15.28 -2.04 -12.50
CA THR A 206 14.44 -1.01 -11.89
C THR A 206 15.13 -0.41 -10.68
N ASP A 207 14.83 0.84 -10.44
CA ASP A 207 15.27 1.59 -9.28
C ASP A 207 14.65 1.01 -8.01
N ALA A 208 15.41 1.06 -6.92
CA ALA A 208 14.94 0.73 -5.58
C ALA A 208 15.24 1.90 -4.63
N GLY A 209 14.31 2.18 -3.72
CA GLY A 209 14.46 3.16 -2.68
C GLY A 209 15.12 2.58 -1.44
N VAL A 210 15.91 3.39 -0.75
CA VAL A 210 16.49 3.06 0.54
C VAL A 210 16.21 4.21 1.51
N ALA A 211 15.64 3.89 2.67
CA ALA A 211 15.28 4.83 3.72
C ALA A 211 16.10 4.56 4.98
N ARG A 212 16.96 5.51 5.35
CA ARG A 212 17.70 5.51 6.61
C ARG A 212 16.94 6.30 7.66
N LEU A 213 16.50 5.64 8.71
CA LEU A 213 15.63 6.18 9.76
C LEU A 213 16.44 6.42 11.03
N ARG A 214 16.35 7.61 11.61
CA ARG A 214 16.86 7.88 12.97
C ARG A 214 15.71 7.95 13.96
N ARG A 215 15.73 7.03 14.93
CA ARG A 215 14.72 6.90 15.98
C ARG A 215 14.85 7.99 17.05
N PRO A 216 13.82 8.18 17.91
CA PRO A 216 13.88 9.12 19.04
C PRO A 216 14.97 8.80 20.07
N ASP A 217 15.29 7.52 20.24
CA ASP A 217 16.35 7.04 21.15
C ASP A 217 17.78 7.20 20.59
N GLY A 218 17.90 7.68 19.34
CA GLY A 218 19.16 7.91 18.65
C GLY A 218 19.66 6.74 17.80
N THR A 219 19.00 5.57 17.85
CA THR A 219 19.32 4.44 16.98
C THR A 219 19.04 4.76 15.52
N THR A 220 19.74 4.07 14.62
CA THR A 220 19.60 4.26 13.18
C THR A 220 19.48 2.92 12.48
N GLU A 221 18.50 2.81 11.61
CA GLU A 221 18.21 1.63 10.79
C GLU A 221 18.11 2.05 9.32
N GLU A 222 18.35 1.12 8.41
CA GLU A 222 18.19 1.31 6.97
C GLU A 222 17.29 0.20 6.45
N HIS A 223 16.31 0.59 5.64
CA HIS A 223 15.28 -0.29 5.09
C HIS A 223 15.06 0.03 3.61
N GLY A 224 14.72 -0.96 2.81
CA GLY A 224 14.41 -0.82 1.39
C GLY A 224 12.93 -0.51 1.16
N PHE A 225 12.61 0.16 0.05
CA PHE A 225 11.25 0.30 -0.45
C PHE A 225 11.25 0.31 -1.97
N VAL A 226 10.22 -0.25 -2.60
CA VAL A 226 10.14 -0.41 -4.06
C VAL A 226 9.05 0.42 -4.70
N VAL A 227 8.09 0.92 -3.91
CA VAL A 227 6.99 1.76 -4.38
C VAL A 227 7.10 3.16 -3.79
N MET A 228 7.04 3.28 -2.46
CA MET A 228 6.97 4.56 -1.78
C MET A 228 7.38 4.47 -0.31
N ALA A 229 7.99 5.53 0.19
CA ALA A 229 8.14 5.80 1.62
C ALA A 229 7.37 7.07 1.99
N GLY A 230 6.97 7.18 3.26
CA GLY A 230 6.23 8.34 3.76
C GLY A 230 6.60 8.70 5.18
N MET A 231 6.48 9.99 5.53
CA MET A 231 6.55 10.48 6.91
C MET A 231 5.35 11.39 7.21
N GLY A 232 4.75 11.20 8.39
CA GLY A 232 3.56 11.94 8.83
C GLY A 232 2.24 11.32 8.37
N LEU A 233 2.29 10.16 7.73
CA LEU A 233 1.14 9.29 7.52
C LEU A 233 1.17 8.20 8.59
N ASP A 234 0.11 8.13 9.38
CA ASP A 234 -0.09 7.05 10.34
C ASP A 234 -0.70 5.84 9.60
N ALA A 235 0.14 4.84 9.30
CA ALA A 235 -0.26 3.61 8.63
C ALA A 235 -1.15 2.71 9.52
N ALA A 236 -0.96 2.70 10.85
CA ALA A 236 -1.88 2.05 11.79
C ALA A 236 -3.28 2.66 11.73
N MET A 237 -3.40 3.99 11.61
CA MET A 237 -4.70 4.66 11.43
C MET A 237 -5.36 4.25 10.11
N ILE A 238 -4.58 4.00 9.05
CA ILE A 238 -5.08 3.49 7.75
C ILE A 238 -5.60 2.05 7.90
N ALA A 239 -4.85 1.19 8.58
CA ALA A 239 -5.19 -0.22 8.78
C ALA A 239 -6.40 -0.44 9.73
N ASN A 240 -6.53 0.40 10.77
CA ASN A 240 -7.59 0.29 11.78
C ASN A 240 -8.93 0.92 11.38
N THR A 241 -8.98 1.76 10.33
CA THR A 241 -10.21 2.46 9.93
C THR A 241 -11.23 1.56 9.22
N ASN A 242 -10.91 0.30 8.85
CA ASN A 242 -11.92 -0.57 8.21
C ASN A 242 -11.69 -2.09 8.38
N SER A 243 -12.03 -2.64 9.54
CA SER A 243 -12.08 -4.11 9.74
C SER A 243 -13.22 -4.78 8.95
N GLN A 244 -14.27 -4.04 8.57
CA GLN A 244 -15.45 -4.60 7.86
C GLN A 244 -15.35 -4.61 6.32
N LEU A 245 -14.41 -3.87 5.70
CA LEU A 245 -14.26 -3.81 4.23
C LEU A 245 -13.16 -4.71 3.65
N LYS A 246 -12.61 -5.63 4.46
CA LYS A 246 -11.45 -6.47 4.11
C LYS A 246 -11.69 -7.58 3.07
N LYS A 247 -12.93 -7.90 2.68
CA LYS A 247 -13.20 -9.12 1.88
C LYS A 247 -13.60 -8.95 0.41
N THR A 248 -13.80 -7.73 -0.12
CA THR A 248 -14.21 -7.61 -1.53
C THR A 248 -13.67 -6.40 -2.30
N VAL A 249 -13.02 -5.41 -1.65
CA VAL A 249 -12.55 -4.19 -2.36
C VAL A 249 -11.08 -3.79 -2.06
N GLY A 250 -10.36 -4.58 -1.26
CA GLY A 250 -8.90 -4.59 -1.10
C GLY A 250 -8.18 -3.24 -1.14
N TRP A 251 -7.70 -2.85 -2.31
CA TRP A 251 -6.88 -1.65 -2.54
C TRP A 251 -7.66 -0.33 -2.45
N VAL A 252 -8.97 -0.31 -2.75
CA VAL A 252 -9.78 0.92 -2.65
C VAL A 252 -9.90 1.35 -1.20
N ALA A 253 -10.08 0.39 -0.29
CA ALA A 253 -10.12 0.64 1.14
C ALA A 253 -8.76 1.14 1.67
N TYR A 254 -7.65 0.67 1.09
CA TYR A 254 -6.30 1.14 1.41
C TYR A 254 -6.08 2.60 0.98
N VAL A 255 -6.42 2.95 -0.28
CA VAL A 255 -6.29 4.33 -0.79
C VAL A 255 -7.25 5.30 -0.08
N ASP A 256 -8.50 4.87 0.18
CA ASP A 256 -9.48 5.67 0.95
C ASP A 256 -9.04 5.85 2.41
N GLY A 257 -8.49 4.80 3.03
CA GLY A 257 -7.90 4.87 4.36
C GLY A 257 -6.74 5.87 4.43
N ALA A 258 -5.80 5.80 3.48
CA ALA A 258 -4.69 6.74 3.36
C ALA A 258 -5.16 8.18 3.20
N ALA A 259 -6.13 8.43 2.32
CA ALA A 259 -6.70 9.75 2.11
C ALA A 259 -7.40 10.30 3.37
N ARG A 260 -8.15 9.46 4.11
CA ARG A 260 -8.81 9.86 5.35
C ARG A 260 -7.84 10.13 6.50
N SER A 261 -6.79 9.31 6.64
CA SER A 261 -5.74 9.49 7.65
C SER A 261 -5.05 10.84 7.44
N LEU A 262 -4.68 11.14 6.19
CA LEU A 262 -4.04 12.41 5.85
C LEU A 262 -4.92 13.63 6.18
N VAL A 263 -6.25 13.55 5.98
CA VAL A 263 -7.19 14.63 6.38
C VAL A 263 -7.18 14.90 7.88
N LYS A 264 -6.99 13.88 8.71
CA LYS A 264 -6.96 14.00 10.18
C LYS A 264 -5.57 14.34 10.73
N ALA A 265 -4.51 14.15 9.93
CA ALA A 265 -3.14 14.38 10.34
C ALA A 265 -2.88 15.84 10.76
N GLN A 266 -2.24 15.99 11.92
CA GLN A 266 -1.87 17.30 12.45
C GLN A 266 -0.61 17.83 11.73
N PRO A 267 -0.58 19.10 11.29
CA PRO A 267 0.58 19.61 10.58
C PRO A 267 1.80 19.78 11.51
N PHE A 268 2.95 19.23 11.13
CA PHE A 268 4.21 19.29 11.85
C PHE A 268 5.27 20.08 11.06
N ARG A 269 6.38 20.44 11.72
CA ARG A 269 7.47 21.18 11.09
C ARG A 269 8.59 20.25 10.66
N ILE A 270 9.08 20.44 9.44
CA ILE A 270 10.25 19.75 8.92
C ILE A 270 11.34 20.73 8.51
N MET A 271 12.56 20.22 8.56
CA MET A 271 13.71 20.72 7.81
C MET A 271 14.07 19.67 6.77
N TYR A 272 14.26 20.05 5.51
CA TYR A 272 14.63 19.10 4.45
C TYR A 272 15.64 19.68 3.47
N GLN A 273 16.45 18.79 2.91
CA GLN A 273 17.46 19.09 1.91
C GLN A 273 17.41 18.00 0.84
N LEU A 274 17.29 18.40 -0.43
CA LEU A 274 17.25 17.52 -1.60
C LEU A 274 18.57 17.69 -2.34
N ASP A 275 19.30 16.60 -2.57
CA ASP A 275 20.68 16.61 -3.08
C ASP A 275 21.54 17.65 -2.30
N ASP A 276 22.51 18.27 -2.96
CA ASP A 276 23.32 19.36 -2.41
C ASP A 276 22.63 20.75 -2.40
N ARG A 277 21.29 20.79 -2.47
CA ARG A 277 20.57 22.07 -2.53
C ARG A 277 20.46 22.72 -1.15
N ARG A 278 19.95 23.95 -1.12
CA ARG A 278 19.76 24.70 0.13
C ARG A 278 18.78 23.98 1.07
N LEU A 279 19.10 24.00 2.37
CA LEU A 279 18.19 23.54 3.42
C LEU A 279 16.91 24.40 3.48
N HIS A 280 15.75 23.74 3.52
CA HIS A 280 14.43 24.37 3.56
C HIS A 280 13.67 23.98 4.82
N GLY A 281 12.89 24.91 5.37
CA GLY A 281 11.92 24.63 6.43
C GLY A 281 10.49 24.70 5.89
N ALA A 282 9.60 23.83 6.36
CA ALA A 282 8.19 23.85 6.01
C ALA A 282 7.31 23.35 7.17
N LYS A 283 6.04 23.78 7.19
CA LYS A 283 5.00 23.16 8.01
C LYS A 283 4.12 22.32 7.08
N ILE A 284 4.08 21.02 7.30
CA ILE A 284 3.52 20.02 6.36
C ILE A 284 2.57 19.10 7.11
N GLN A 285 1.72 18.39 6.38
CA GLN A 285 0.95 17.27 6.91
C GLN A 285 1.59 15.92 6.61
N SER A 286 2.28 15.80 5.47
CA SER A 286 3.00 14.60 5.10
C SER A 286 4.02 14.92 4.01
N ILE A 287 5.06 14.10 3.96
CA ILE A 287 6.02 14.05 2.86
C ILE A 287 6.10 12.61 2.37
N LEU A 288 6.04 12.43 1.05
CA LEU A 288 6.12 11.15 0.37
C LEU A 288 7.35 11.12 -0.51
N PHE A 289 8.00 9.97 -0.58
CA PHE A 289 9.19 9.67 -1.36
C PHE A 289 8.85 8.49 -2.27
N ALA A 290 8.63 8.76 -3.54
CA ALA A 290 8.08 7.80 -4.49
C ALA A 290 9.14 7.32 -5.47
N ASN A 291 9.27 6.00 -5.58
CA ASN A 291 9.91 5.31 -6.70
C ASN A 291 8.88 5.07 -7.82
N CYS A 292 7.64 4.77 -7.43
CA CYS A 292 6.51 4.54 -8.32
C CYS A 292 5.54 5.73 -8.32
N GLY A 293 5.16 6.23 -9.50
CA GLY A 293 4.24 7.37 -9.64
C GLY A 293 2.76 7.07 -9.54
N THR A 294 2.39 5.80 -9.58
CA THR A 294 1.01 5.36 -9.74
C THR A 294 0.56 4.49 -8.57
N LEU A 295 -0.54 4.89 -7.95
CA LEU A 295 -1.28 4.05 -7.01
C LEU A 295 -2.26 3.14 -7.78
N PRO A 296 -2.74 2.05 -7.16
CA PRO A 296 -3.72 1.16 -7.79
C PRO A 296 -4.93 1.90 -8.41
N ALA A 297 -5.47 1.33 -9.50
CA ALA A 297 -6.46 1.92 -10.44
C ALA A 297 -6.02 3.11 -11.27
N GLY A 298 -4.71 3.25 -11.50
CA GLY A 298 -4.18 4.27 -12.40
C GLY A 298 -4.23 5.67 -11.78
N ILE A 299 -4.31 5.74 -10.44
CA ILE A 299 -4.25 7.01 -9.72
C ILE A 299 -2.79 7.48 -9.74
N SER A 300 -2.44 8.36 -10.67
CA SER A 300 -1.15 9.06 -10.68
C SER A 300 -1.13 10.04 -9.50
N LEU A 301 -0.34 9.70 -8.48
CA LEU A 301 -0.11 10.53 -7.30
C LEU A 301 1.00 11.56 -7.58
N ILE A 302 2.03 11.11 -8.31
CA ILE A 302 3.10 11.97 -8.81
C ILE A 302 3.22 11.79 -10.32
N PRO A 303 2.65 12.71 -11.12
CA PRO A 303 2.72 12.63 -12.57
C PRO A 303 4.17 12.73 -13.06
N GLY A 304 4.66 11.66 -13.70
CA GLY A 304 5.98 11.63 -14.35
C GLY A 304 7.09 10.93 -13.57
N ALA A 305 6.79 10.30 -12.43
CA ALA A 305 7.72 9.35 -11.82
C ALA A 305 7.84 8.10 -12.70
N SER A 306 9.05 7.59 -12.81
CA SER A 306 9.40 6.37 -13.52
C SER A 306 10.27 5.52 -12.62
N ILE A 307 10.12 4.22 -12.73
CA ILE A 307 10.82 3.25 -11.89
C ILE A 307 12.24 2.93 -12.39
N GLY A 308 12.77 3.66 -13.37
CA GLY A 308 14.05 3.35 -14.01
C GLY A 308 14.81 4.57 -14.52
N ASP A 309 14.55 5.76 -13.97
CA ASP A 309 15.18 7.00 -14.40
C ASP A 309 16.27 7.52 -13.43
N GLY A 310 16.52 6.77 -12.35
CA GLY A 310 17.52 7.03 -11.34
C GLY A 310 17.19 8.20 -10.41
N LEU A 311 15.96 8.70 -10.43
CA LEU A 311 15.51 9.84 -9.64
C LEU A 311 14.32 9.46 -8.75
N MET A 312 14.31 10.04 -7.56
CA MET A 312 13.20 9.98 -6.63
C MET A 312 12.29 11.18 -6.82
N ASP A 313 10.99 10.91 -6.86
CA ASP A 313 9.98 11.94 -6.82
C ASP A 313 9.49 12.16 -5.38
N VAL A 314 9.40 13.41 -4.96
CA VAL A 314 8.99 13.78 -3.60
C VAL A 314 7.75 14.64 -3.65
N ALA A 315 6.72 14.27 -2.89
CA ALA A 315 5.51 15.06 -2.72
C ALA A 315 5.41 15.58 -1.29
N ILE A 316 5.50 16.90 -1.12
CA ILE A 316 5.29 17.56 0.17
C ILE A 316 3.86 18.09 0.22
N ILE A 317 3.07 17.55 1.13
CA ILE A 317 1.65 17.85 1.30
C ILE A 317 1.49 18.89 2.41
N GLN A 318 0.96 20.05 2.05
CA GLN A 318 0.87 21.24 2.90
C GLN A 318 -0.40 22.05 2.61
N PRO A 319 -1.60 21.47 2.82
CA PRO A 319 -2.85 22.18 2.60
C PRO A 319 -3.02 23.32 3.62
N THR A 320 -3.47 24.47 3.14
CA THR A 320 -3.78 25.64 3.98
C THR A 320 -5.27 25.69 4.28
N GLY A 321 -5.66 25.27 5.49
CA GLY A 321 -7.05 25.27 5.95
C GLY A 321 -7.96 24.23 5.27
N PRO A 322 -9.26 24.19 5.61
CA PRO A 322 -10.21 23.20 5.08
C PRO A 322 -10.41 23.29 3.55
N PHE A 323 -10.16 24.46 2.94
CA PHE A 323 -10.20 24.63 1.49
C PHE A 323 -8.93 24.13 0.76
N GLY A 324 -7.80 23.97 1.45
CA GLY A 324 -6.58 23.39 0.87
C GLY A 324 -6.76 21.93 0.46
N TRP A 325 -7.62 21.21 1.19
CA TRP A 325 -8.00 19.84 0.86
C TRP A 325 -8.78 19.72 -0.44
N LEU A 326 -9.66 20.68 -0.74
CA LEU A 326 -10.31 20.74 -2.04
C LEU A 326 -9.28 20.94 -3.18
N GLY A 327 -8.19 21.67 -2.91
CA GLY A 327 -7.06 21.80 -3.83
C GLY A 327 -6.35 20.47 -4.08
N VAL A 328 -6.07 19.69 -3.02
CA VAL A 328 -5.48 18.34 -3.12
C VAL A 328 -6.41 17.40 -3.91
N TRP A 329 -7.68 17.30 -3.51
CA TRP A 329 -8.67 16.45 -4.19
C TRP A 329 -8.88 16.84 -5.65
N ARG A 330 -8.93 18.14 -5.96
CA ARG A 330 -9.06 18.63 -7.34
C ARG A 330 -7.83 18.28 -8.18
N LYS A 331 -6.63 18.41 -7.61
CA LYS A 331 -5.37 18.09 -8.31
C LYS A 331 -5.27 16.59 -8.59
N VAL A 332 -5.51 15.75 -7.59
CA VAL A 332 -5.57 14.29 -7.72
C VAL A 332 -6.67 13.87 -8.71
N ALA A 333 -7.90 14.37 -8.59
CA ALA A 333 -8.98 14.02 -9.50
C ALA A 333 -8.75 14.50 -10.94
N TRP A 334 -8.06 15.64 -11.14
CA TRP A 334 -7.77 16.18 -12.46
C TRP A 334 -6.64 15.45 -13.16
N ASP A 335 -5.55 15.14 -12.45
CA ASP A 335 -4.44 14.35 -12.99
C ASP A 335 -4.87 12.92 -13.35
N ASN A 336 -5.95 12.45 -12.72
CA ASN A 336 -6.57 11.14 -12.93
C ASN A 336 -7.82 11.15 -13.83
N SER A 337 -8.22 12.32 -14.38
CA SER A 337 -9.36 12.42 -15.28
C SER A 337 -8.95 12.43 -16.76
N VAL A 338 -9.77 11.80 -17.62
CA VAL A 338 -9.65 11.76 -19.09
C VAL A 338 -9.54 13.17 -19.73
N LEU A 339 -9.89 14.22 -18.99
CA LEU A 339 -9.81 15.63 -19.36
C LEU A 339 -8.41 16.13 -19.75
N ARG A 340 -7.32 15.41 -19.45
CA ARG A 340 -5.98 15.69 -20.00
C ARG A 340 -5.93 15.68 -21.53
N ARG A 341 -6.88 15.01 -22.20
CA ARG A 341 -6.98 14.96 -23.67
C ARG A 341 -7.42 16.28 -24.33
N PHE A 342 -8.00 17.24 -23.60
CA PHE A 342 -8.53 18.46 -24.21
C PHE A 342 -7.61 19.67 -24.04
N ARG A 343 -7.20 20.28 -25.18
CA ARG A 343 -6.33 21.47 -25.25
C ARG A 343 -6.84 22.68 -24.44
N ALA A 344 -8.14 22.77 -24.20
CA ALA A 344 -8.77 23.85 -23.44
C ALA A 344 -8.48 23.80 -21.93
N GLY A 345 -8.28 22.61 -21.35
CA GLY A 345 -7.97 22.46 -19.91
C GLY A 345 -6.57 22.96 -19.53
N ARG A 346 -5.64 22.97 -20.50
CA ARG A 346 -4.26 23.42 -20.33
C ARG A 346 -4.12 24.92 -20.02
N ARG A 347 -5.11 25.73 -20.43
CA ARG A 347 -5.06 27.20 -20.38
C ARG A 347 -5.73 27.79 -19.13
N VAL A 348 -6.49 26.99 -18.37
CA VAL A 348 -7.21 27.44 -17.16
C VAL A 348 -6.28 27.48 -15.93
N LEU A 349 -5.14 26.78 -15.95
CA LEU A 349 -4.25 26.64 -14.80
C LEU A 349 -3.16 27.72 -14.69
N GLU A 350 -2.94 28.55 -15.71
CA GLU A 350 -1.98 29.67 -15.63
C GLU A 350 -2.40 30.75 -14.61
N ARG A 351 -3.62 30.67 -14.05
CA ARG A 351 -4.18 31.75 -13.24
C ARG A 351 -4.17 31.56 -11.72
N ARG A 352 -3.81 30.40 -11.14
CA ARG A 352 -3.60 30.28 -9.68
C ARG A 352 -2.56 29.22 -9.31
N ARG A 353 -1.47 29.66 -8.67
CA ARG A 353 -0.50 28.79 -7.95
C ARG A 353 -1.22 28.12 -6.78
N ASP A 354 -1.61 26.86 -6.93
CA ASP A 354 -2.12 26.04 -5.82
C ASP A 354 -0.92 25.51 -5.01
N SER A 355 -0.72 26.03 -3.80
CA SER A 355 0.45 25.75 -2.94
C SER A 355 0.32 24.47 -2.10
N SER A 356 -0.78 23.73 -2.24
CA SER A 356 -1.17 22.65 -1.33
C SER A 356 -0.31 21.39 -1.45
N VAL A 357 0.32 21.15 -2.61
CA VAL A 357 1.26 20.04 -2.85
C VAL A 357 2.45 20.56 -3.64
N ARG A 358 3.66 20.40 -3.08
CA ARG A 358 4.93 20.73 -3.74
C ARG A 358 5.61 19.45 -4.19
N TYR A 359 5.94 19.37 -5.48
CA TYR A 359 6.73 18.27 -6.02
C TYR A 359 8.20 18.67 -6.13
N LEU A 360 9.08 17.74 -5.77
CA LEU A 360 10.53 17.84 -5.95
C LEU A 360 11.02 16.56 -6.62
N ARG A 361 12.20 16.64 -7.23
CA ARG A 361 12.86 15.49 -7.86
C ARG A 361 14.38 15.61 -7.73
N GLY A 362 15.01 14.51 -7.32
CA GLY A 362 16.45 14.41 -7.03
C GLY A 362 16.87 12.97 -6.75
N HIS A 363 18.13 12.74 -6.38
CA HIS A 363 18.66 11.40 -6.11
C HIS A 363 18.51 11.01 -4.64
N GLU A 364 18.58 12.00 -3.75
CA GLU A 364 18.43 11.81 -2.32
C GLU A 364 17.77 13.01 -1.64
N ILE A 365 17.12 12.74 -0.51
CA ILE A 365 16.53 13.77 0.33
C ILE A 365 16.66 13.38 1.80
N GLU A 366 17.14 14.32 2.59
CA GLU A 366 17.14 14.22 4.04
C GLU A 366 16.03 15.10 4.59
N THR A 367 15.22 14.54 5.50
CA THR A 367 14.16 15.25 6.21
C THR A 367 14.29 15.00 7.71
N ALA A 368 14.26 16.07 8.50
CA ALA A 368 14.31 16.05 9.95
C ALA A 368 13.09 16.74 10.55
N THR A 369 12.58 16.20 11.66
CA THR A 369 11.40 16.67 12.37
C THR A 369 11.59 16.61 13.88
N SER A 370 10.86 17.47 14.59
CA SER A 370 10.67 17.40 16.03
C SER A 370 9.25 17.90 16.35
N PRO A 371 8.36 17.08 16.95
CA PRO A 371 8.60 15.72 17.46
C PRO A 371 8.82 14.68 16.35
N ALA A 372 9.16 13.44 16.76
CA ALA A 372 9.20 12.29 15.87
C ALA A 372 7.84 12.09 15.20
N GLN A 373 7.85 11.48 14.01
CA GLN A 373 6.65 11.27 13.20
C GLN A 373 6.60 9.84 12.68
N PRO A 374 5.40 9.28 12.48
CA PRO A 374 5.23 7.95 11.92
C PRO A 374 5.83 7.87 10.51
N VAL A 375 6.42 6.72 10.21
CA VAL A 375 7.03 6.37 8.93
C VAL A 375 6.33 5.15 8.35
N GLU A 376 6.11 5.16 7.03
CA GLU A 376 5.60 4.01 6.29
C GLU A 376 6.49 3.71 5.09
N LEU A 377 6.67 2.42 4.78
CA LEU A 377 7.42 1.93 3.61
C LEU A 377 6.57 0.90 2.87
N ASP A 378 6.23 1.18 1.62
CA ASP A 378 5.34 0.38 0.76
C ASP A 378 4.00 0.01 1.43
N GLY A 379 3.54 0.85 2.34
CA GLY A 379 2.29 0.68 3.08
C GLY A 379 2.37 -0.09 4.39
N ASP A 380 3.54 -0.59 4.78
CA ASP A 380 3.75 -1.12 6.12
C ASP A 380 4.27 -0.02 7.05
N GLU A 381 3.93 -0.12 8.33
CA GLU A 381 4.35 0.81 9.37
C GLU A 381 5.77 0.49 9.84
N PHE A 382 6.60 1.52 9.96
CA PHE A 382 7.99 1.41 10.42
C PHE A 382 8.23 2.27 11.67
N GLY A 383 7.22 2.42 12.53
CA GLY A 383 7.28 3.21 13.76
C GLY A 383 7.55 4.70 13.52
N GLU A 384 8.09 5.39 14.52
CA GLU A 384 8.38 6.82 14.42
C GLU A 384 9.87 7.11 14.15
N ALA A 385 10.15 8.23 13.48
CA ALA A 385 11.49 8.74 13.26
C ALA A 385 11.59 10.26 13.45
N THR A 386 12.74 10.72 13.93
CA THR A 386 13.12 12.15 13.99
C THR A 386 13.83 12.61 12.73
N ARG A 387 14.32 11.67 11.92
CA ARG A 387 14.97 11.91 10.64
C ARG A 387 14.78 10.72 9.71
N ILE A 388 14.55 11.03 8.43
CA ILE A 388 14.53 10.07 7.32
C ILE A 388 15.44 10.60 6.22
N HIS A 389 16.38 9.78 5.76
CA HIS A 389 17.19 10.03 4.58
C HIS A 389 16.85 8.98 3.53
N CYS A 390 16.17 9.41 2.47
CA CYS A 390 15.81 8.54 1.36
C CYS A 390 16.78 8.75 0.20
N ARG A 391 17.20 7.66 -0.45
CA ARG A 391 18.01 7.68 -1.67
C ARG A 391 17.51 6.63 -2.66
N ILE A 392 17.79 6.83 -3.95
CA ILE A 392 17.51 5.84 -5.00
C ILE A 392 18.78 5.08 -5.37
N VAL A 393 18.63 3.78 -5.53
CA VAL A 393 19.60 2.86 -6.12
C VAL A 393 19.19 2.62 -7.56
N ALA A 394 19.80 3.34 -8.49
CA ALA A 394 19.42 3.32 -9.89
C ALA A 394 19.66 1.94 -10.53
N GLY A 395 18.62 1.32 -11.08
CA GLY A 395 18.69 -0.03 -11.65
C GLY A 395 19.11 -1.12 -10.66
N GLY A 396 19.01 -0.86 -9.36
CA GLY A 396 19.51 -1.75 -8.30
C GLY A 396 18.76 -3.08 -8.21
N LEU A 397 17.53 -3.16 -8.70
CA LEU A 397 16.70 -4.36 -8.64
C LEU A 397 16.52 -4.96 -10.04
N GLN A 398 16.86 -6.23 -10.21
CA GLN A 398 16.72 -6.93 -11.49
C GLN A 398 15.37 -7.65 -11.54
N LEU A 399 14.33 -7.01 -12.06
CA LEU A 399 13.00 -7.60 -12.10
C LEU A 399 12.78 -8.46 -13.32
N VAL A 400 12.25 -9.65 -13.11
CA VAL A 400 11.83 -10.53 -14.19
C VAL A 400 10.43 -10.14 -14.65
N VAL A 401 10.28 -9.98 -15.97
CA VAL A 401 9.00 -9.71 -16.62
C VAL A 401 8.72 -10.78 -17.69
N PRO A 402 7.44 -11.05 -18.03
CA PRO A 402 7.14 -11.92 -19.16
C PRO A 402 7.85 -11.47 -20.43
N LYS A 403 8.20 -12.43 -21.30
CA LYS A 403 8.90 -12.11 -22.54
C LYS A 403 8.10 -11.15 -23.41
N GLY A 404 8.72 -10.06 -23.85
CA GLY A 404 8.06 -9.03 -24.66
C GLY A 404 7.06 -8.16 -23.88
N HIS A 405 7.14 -8.15 -22.55
CA HIS A 405 6.37 -7.25 -21.70
C HIS A 405 6.63 -5.78 -22.06
N ASP A 406 5.58 -4.97 -22.16
CA ASP A 406 5.71 -3.55 -22.52
C ASP A 406 6.23 -2.75 -21.32
N THR A 407 7.51 -2.39 -21.39
CA THR A 407 8.19 -1.56 -20.38
C THR A 407 8.22 -0.08 -20.73
N SER A 408 7.63 0.35 -21.87
CA SER A 408 7.75 1.73 -22.36
C SER A 408 7.05 2.79 -21.49
N ARG A 409 6.25 2.35 -20.52
CA ARG A 409 5.47 3.20 -19.60
C ARG A 409 5.87 3.04 -18.13
N LEU A 410 6.95 2.32 -17.88
CA LEU A 410 7.46 2.05 -16.53
C LEU A 410 8.27 3.22 -15.97
#